data_AF-A0A537QTM4-F1
#
_entry.id   AF-A0A537QTM4-F1
#
_cell.length_a   1.000
_cell.length_b   1.000
_cell.length_c   1.000
_cell.angle_alpha   90.00
_cell.angle_beta   90.00
_cell.angle_gamma   90.00
#
_symmetry.space_group_name_H-M   'P 1'
#
loop_
_entity.id
_entity.type
_entity.pdbx_description
1 polymer ?
#
loop_
_entity_poly.entity_id
_entity_poly.type
_entity_poly.pdbx_seq_one_letter_code
_entity_poly.pdbx_strand_id
1 'polypeptide(L)'
;MIRSALLLCAAILAAACSGCIAATPPPDSVTTLSATCRDGAPLLSRVRFVQNGWLPDTRHPDDPPPMLGAPLELGSDFAKNLQNAFALAPQGFQDRLCKLAAIYVNGPTNCAGFSDCVGASWGYRAWRTRNEYVAISAGLWKLKCGDGSPYKYHCFESDLLNLVLDPLQANPTPPQYTAANSGADNFDMLVLAVLAHEVGHAVWYEAMNPGNPGSHGYNPGKFCNTKFFPWSWQSVHEPP
;
A
#
# COMPACT_ATOMS: atom_id res chain seq x y z
N MET A 1 -5.06 33.74 6.29
CA MET A 1 -5.92 32.80 7.05
C MET A 1 -5.89 31.36 6.52
N ILE A 2 -5.37 31.09 5.31
CA ILE A 2 -5.30 29.72 4.73
C ILE A 2 -4.22 28.83 5.40
N ARG A 3 -3.15 29.43 5.96
CA ARG A 3 -2.07 28.67 6.63
C ARG A 3 -2.52 27.93 7.89
N SER A 4 -3.52 28.46 8.60
CA SER A 4 -4.06 27.82 9.82
C SER A 4 -4.98 26.63 9.50
N ALA A 5 -5.62 26.62 8.33
CA ALA A 5 -6.50 25.52 7.91
C ALA A 5 -5.70 24.26 7.50
N LEU A 6 -4.55 24.44 6.84
CA LEU A 6 -3.66 23.33 6.45
C LEU A 6 -3.05 22.61 7.66
N LEU A 7 -2.64 23.37 8.69
CA LEU A 7 -2.14 22.80 9.95
C LEU A 7 -3.23 22.02 10.70
N LEU A 8 -4.48 22.48 10.60
CA LEU A 8 -5.62 21.78 11.21
C LEU A 8 -5.91 20.45 10.51
N CYS A 9 -5.90 20.41 9.18
CA CYS A 9 -6.10 19.16 8.42
C CYS A 9 -4.97 18.14 8.65
N ALA A 10 -3.71 18.59 8.68
CA ALA A 10 -2.58 17.70 8.98
C ALA A 10 -2.63 17.16 10.41
N ALA A 11 -3.02 17.99 11.39
CA ALA A 11 -3.19 17.57 12.77
C ALA A 11 -4.37 16.61 12.96
N ILE A 12 -5.47 16.79 12.22
CA ILE A 12 -6.62 15.88 12.23
C ILE A 12 -6.26 14.53 11.60
N LEU A 13 -5.48 14.51 10.51
CA LEU A 13 -4.96 13.28 9.91
C LEU A 13 -4.00 12.53 10.87
N ALA A 14 -3.09 13.24 11.53
CA ALA A 14 -2.18 12.64 12.52
C ALA A 14 -2.92 12.12 13.77
N ALA A 15 -3.95 12.84 14.24
CA ALA A 15 -4.78 12.45 15.37
C ALA A 15 -5.72 11.28 15.02
N ALA A 16 -6.25 11.23 13.79
CA ALA A 16 -7.03 10.10 13.30
C ALA A 16 -6.20 8.80 13.24
N CYS A 17 -4.91 8.90 12.92
CA CYS A 17 -3.98 7.76 12.95
C CYS A 17 -3.61 7.30 14.37
N SER A 18 -3.91 8.07 15.42
CA SER A 18 -3.52 7.78 16.81
C SER A 18 -4.71 7.61 17.78
N GLY A 19 -5.95 7.85 17.32
CA GLY A 19 -7.08 8.18 18.18
C GLY A 19 -8.03 7.04 18.58
N CYS A 20 -7.79 5.79 18.20
CA CYS A 20 -8.72 4.67 18.52
C CYS A 20 -8.01 3.40 19.00
N ILE A 21 -6.95 3.52 19.79
CA ILE A 21 -6.51 2.38 20.60
C ILE A 21 -7.40 2.34 21.84
N ALA A 22 -8.52 1.61 21.74
CA ALA A 22 -9.19 1.12 22.95
C ALA A 22 -8.13 0.36 23.76
N ALA A 23 -8.00 0.65 25.07
CA ALA A 23 -7.08 -0.05 25.94
C ALA A 23 -7.35 -1.56 25.84
N THR A 24 -6.50 -2.26 25.09
CA THR A 24 -6.59 -3.70 24.93
C THR A 24 -6.33 -4.34 26.30
N PRO A 25 -7.17 -5.30 26.75
CA PRO A 25 -6.80 -6.13 27.88
C PRO A 25 -5.42 -6.73 27.63
N PRO A 26 -4.58 -6.91 28.67
CA PRO A 26 -3.22 -7.38 28.50
C PRO A 26 -3.25 -8.65 27.65
N PRO A 27 -2.61 -8.67 26.47
CA PRO A 27 -2.61 -9.85 25.64
C PRO A 27 -1.97 -10.97 26.43
N ASP A 28 -2.61 -12.14 26.43
CA ASP A 28 -1.95 -13.40 26.75
C ASP A 28 -0.61 -13.40 26.04
N SER A 29 0.45 -13.83 26.73
CA SER A 29 1.82 -13.80 26.24
C SER A 29 1.96 -14.69 25.00
N VAL A 30 1.58 -14.16 23.84
CA VAL A 30 1.85 -14.75 22.55
C VAL A 30 3.34 -14.59 22.37
N THR A 31 4.06 -15.69 22.49
CA THR A 31 5.46 -15.80 22.07
C THR A 31 5.51 -15.46 20.59
N THR A 32 5.64 -14.18 20.27
CA THR A 32 5.95 -13.74 18.92
C THR A 32 7.35 -14.23 18.65
N LEU A 33 7.46 -15.38 17.97
CA LEU A 33 8.66 -15.72 17.24
C LEU A 33 8.89 -14.57 16.27
N SER A 34 9.75 -13.64 16.69
CA SER A 34 10.27 -12.60 15.83
C SER A 34 11.12 -13.32 14.79
N ALA A 35 10.47 -13.77 13.72
CA ALA A 35 11.15 -14.15 12.49
C ALA A 35 11.73 -12.85 11.94
N THR A 36 12.89 -12.45 12.44
CA THR A 36 13.59 -11.25 11.99
C THR A 36 14.09 -11.51 10.57
N CYS A 37 13.44 -10.95 9.54
CA CYS A 37 14.05 -10.86 8.20
C CYS A 37 15.08 -9.72 8.21
N ARG A 38 16.11 -9.85 9.05
CA ARG A 38 16.99 -8.75 9.46
C ARG A 38 17.75 -8.10 8.29
N ASP A 39 17.89 -8.81 7.17
CA ASP A 39 18.61 -8.41 5.96
C ASP A 39 17.71 -8.31 4.72
N GLY A 40 16.39 -8.49 4.87
CA GLY A 40 15.43 -8.53 3.77
C GLY A 40 15.53 -9.75 2.85
N ALA A 41 16.48 -10.68 3.04
CA ALA A 41 16.59 -11.87 2.20
C ALA A 41 15.35 -12.79 2.33
N PRO A 42 14.79 -13.02 3.54
CA PRO A 42 13.53 -13.74 3.66
C PRO A 42 12.34 -13.02 3.00
N LEU A 43 12.37 -11.69 2.87
CA LEU A 43 11.34 -10.93 2.15
C LEU A 43 11.35 -11.30 0.67
N LEU A 44 12.51 -11.22 0.02
CA LEU A 44 12.66 -11.49 -1.41
C LEU A 44 12.28 -12.92 -1.78
N SER A 45 12.47 -13.89 -0.87
CA SER A 45 12.04 -15.29 -1.12
C SER A 45 10.53 -15.46 -1.24
N ARG A 46 9.74 -14.48 -0.79
CA ARG A 46 8.27 -14.43 -0.92
C ARG A 46 7.78 -13.50 -2.02
N VAL A 47 8.70 -12.83 -2.74
CA VAL A 47 8.33 -11.97 -3.84
C VAL A 47 8.13 -12.81 -5.11
N ARG A 48 7.01 -12.59 -5.78
CA ARG A 48 6.65 -13.22 -7.06
C ARG A 48 6.43 -12.16 -8.12
N PHE A 49 6.78 -12.48 -9.36
CA PHE A 49 6.45 -11.67 -10.52
C PHE A 49 5.24 -12.26 -11.25
N VAL A 50 4.23 -11.42 -11.50
CA VAL A 50 2.97 -11.81 -12.16
C VAL A 50 2.80 -10.94 -13.40
N GLN A 51 2.91 -11.51 -14.59
CA GLN A 51 3.11 -10.72 -15.81
C GLN A 51 1.92 -9.88 -16.27
N ASN A 52 0.69 -10.36 -16.09
CA ASN A 52 -0.48 -9.82 -16.80
C ASN A 52 -1.44 -9.00 -15.93
N GLY A 53 -1.04 -8.60 -14.73
CA GLY A 53 -1.95 -7.90 -13.81
C GLY A 53 -3.03 -8.83 -13.31
N TRP A 54 -2.76 -9.49 -12.20
CA TRP A 54 -3.72 -10.35 -11.54
C TRP A 54 -4.40 -9.61 -10.39
N LEU A 55 -5.69 -9.87 -10.17
CA LEU A 55 -6.47 -9.33 -9.06
C LEU A 55 -7.04 -10.49 -8.23
N PRO A 56 -7.08 -10.37 -6.89
CA PRO A 56 -7.78 -11.32 -6.03
C PRO A 56 -9.25 -11.48 -6.42
N ASP A 57 -9.73 -12.73 -6.42
CA ASP A 57 -11.17 -12.98 -6.42
C ASP A 57 -11.64 -13.15 -4.96
N THR A 58 -12.28 -12.11 -4.45
CA THR A 58 -12.87 -12.07 -3.10
C THR A 58 -13.88 -13.18 -2.83
N ARG A 59 -14.42 -13.82 -3.87
CA ARG A 59 -15.35 -14.95 -3.73
C ARG A 59 -14.62 -16.25 -3.39
N HIS A 60 -13.31 -16.30 -3.62
CA HIS A 60 -12.49 -17.49 -3.37
C HIS A 60 -11.75 -17.40 -2.02
N PRO A 61 -11.96 -18.36 -1.09
CA PRO A 61 -11.41 -18.31 0.26
C PRO A 61 -9.90 -18.32 0.38
N ASP A 62 -9.26 -18.92 -0.60
CA ASP A 62 -7.85 -19.26 -0.58
C ASP A 62 -7.05 -18.43 -1.61
N ASP A 63 -7.71 -17.47 -2.28
CA ASP A 63 -7.04 -16.50 -3.14
C ASP A 63 -6.34 -15.41 -2.30
N PRO A 64 -5.26 -14.77 -2.82
CA PRO A 64 -4.41 -15.28 -3.89
C PRO A 64 -3.70 -16.58 -3.49
N PRO A 65 -3.41 -17.47 -4.47
CA PRO A 65 -2.48 -18.56 -4.26
C PRO A 65 -1.09 -18.02 -3.88
N PRO A 66 -0.48 -18.47 -2.76
CA PRO A 66 0.82 -17.98 -2.31
C PRO A 66 1.97 -18.16 -3.33
N MET A 67 1.79 -19.04 -4.31
CA MET A 67 2.78 -19.35 -5.36
C MET A 67 2.36 -18.87 -6.74
N LEU A 68 1.43 -17.92 -6.83
CA LEU A 68 1.09 -17.31 -8.10
C LEU A 68 2.30 -16.54 -8.68
N GLY A 69 2.61 -16.78 -9.96
CA GLY A 69 3.71 -16.12 -10.66
C GLY A 69 5.07 -16.81 -10.51
N ALA A 70 6.08 -16.22 -11.14
CA ALA A 70 7.46 -16.71 -11.09
C ALA A 70 8.19 -16.14 -9.85
N PRO A 71 9.16 -16.86 -9.27
CA PRO A 71 10.08 -16.24 -8.30
C PRO A 71 10.76 -15.00 -8.89
N LEU A 72 10.96 -13.97 -8.07
CA LEU A 72 11.69 -12.78 -8.50
C LEU A 72 13.18 -13.10 -8.70
N GLU A 73 13.78 -12.59 -9.77
CA GLU A 73 15.21 -12.71 -10.02
C GLU A 73 16.00 -11.80 -9.05
N LEU A 74 16.89 -12.37 -8.23
CA LEU A 74 17.59 -11.67 -7.14
C LEU A 74 18.53 -10.53 -7.60
N GLY A 75 18.86 -10.46 -8.90
CA GLY A 75 19.66 -9.37 -9.48
C GLY A 75 18.85 -8.30 -10.23
N SER A 76 17.54 -8.49 -10.36
CA SER A 76 16.68 -7.55 -11.08
C SER A 76 16.54 -6.21 -10.36
N ASP A 77 16.23 -5.15 -11.12
CA ASP A 77 15.93 -3.83 -10.54
C ASP A 77 14.79 -3.92 -9.51
N PHE A 78 13.79 -4.76 -9.76
CA PHE A 78 12.71 -5.03 -8.81
C PHE A 78 13.25 -5.52 -7.45
N ALA A 79 14.12 -6.54 -7.46
CA ALA A 79 14.66 -7.12 -6.24
C ALA A 79 15.51 -6.11 -5.48
N LYS A 80 16.34 -5.36 -6.20
CA LYS A 80 17.21 -4.32 -5.62
C LYS A 80 16.40 -3.20 -4.96
N ASN A 81 15.43 -2.63 -5.67
CA ASN A 81 14.63 -1.53 -5.14
C ASN A 81 13.72 -2.00 -3.98
N LEU A 82 13.19 -3.23 -4.02
CA LEU A 82 12.44 -3.81 -2.89
C LEU A 82 13.32 -4.01 -1.65
N GLN A 83 14.56 -4.50 -1.83
CA GLN A 83 15.50 -4.65 -0.72
C GLN A 83 15.88 -3.29 -0.12
N ASN A 84 16.14 -2.29 -0.96
CA ASN A 84 16.42 -0.93 -0.51
C ASN A 84 15.21 -0.32 0.23
N ALA A 85 14.00 -0.47 -0.32
CA ALA A 85 12.76 -0.02 0.32
C ALA A 85 12.57 -0.67 1.70
N PHE A 86 12.83 -1.97 1.82
CA PHE A 86 12.80 -2.68 3.10
C PHE A 86 13.82 -2.12 4.09
N ALA A 87 15.05 -1.83 3.65
CA ALA A 87 16.08 -1.25 4.51
C ALA A 87 15.73 0.18 4.98
N LEU A 88 14.97 0.94 4.19
CA LEU A 88 14.47 2.27 4.56
C LEU A 88 13.28 2.21 5.54
N ALA A 89 12.56 1.08 5.60
CA ALA A 89 11.38 0.94 6.43
C ALA A 89 11.72 0.99 7.93
N PRO A 90 10.86 1.61 8.78
CA PRO A 90 10.96 1.47 10.23
C PRO A 90 10.85 0.01 10.67
N GLN A 91 11.49 -0.37 11.78
CA GLN A 91 11.52 -1.76 12.26
C GLN A 91 10.13 -2.40 12.37
N GLY A 92 9.15 -1.70 12.94
CA GLY A 92 7.79 -2.23 13.07
C GLY A 92 7.12 -2.53 11.72
N PHE A 93 7.45 -1.76 10.67
CA PHE A 93 6.95 -2.02 9.33
C PHE A 93 7.72 -3.14 8.64
N GLN A 94 9.04 -3.25 8.85
CA GLN A 94 9.83 -4.42 8.41
C GLN A 94 9.24 -5.72 8.97
N ASP A 95 8.91 -5.75 10.27
CA ASP A 95 8.30 -6.91 10.93
C ASP A 95 6.93 -7.27 10.34
N ARG A 96 6.17 -6.28 9.84
CA ARG A 96 4.90 -6.51 9.13
C ARG A 96 5.14 -7.08 7.74
N LEU A 97 6.05 -6.49 6.96
CA LEU A 97 6.45 -6.99 5.64
C LEU A 97 6.94 -8.44 5.72
N CYS A 98 7.68 -8.79 6.77
CA CYS A 98 8.12 -10.15 7.09
C CYS A 98 6.99 -11.16 7.34
N LYS A 99 5.80 -10.71 7.69
CA LYS A 99 4.63 -11.56 7.98
C LYS A 99 3.71 -11.73 6.77
N LEU A 100 3.92 -10.96 5.70
CA LEU A 100 3.19 -11.14 4.45
C LEU A 100 3.42 -12.55 3.92
N ALA A 101 2.35 -13.19 3.46
CA ALA A 101 2.41 -14.52 2.87
C ALA A 101 3.07 -14.47 1.49
N ALA A 102 2.78 -13.43 0.70
CA ALA A 102 3.49 -13.13 -0.54
C ALA A 102 3.44 -11.63 -0.86
N ILE A 103 4.41 -11.21 -1.67
CA ILE A 103 4.46 -9.88 -2.30
C ILE A 103 4.50 -10.12 -3.80
N TYR A 104 3.67 -9.43 -4.56
CA TYR A 104 3.62 -9.56 -6.01
C TYR A 104 4.14 -8.29 -6.67
N VAL A 105 5.10 -8.43 -7.59
CA VAL A 105 5.38 -7.41 -8.60
C VAL A 105 4.45 -7.72 -9.76
N ASN A 106 3.37 -6.95 -9.86
CA ASN A 106 2.20 -7.28 -10.67
C ASN A 106 2.16 -6.42 -11.92
N GLY A 107 2.16 -7.06 -13.08
CA GLY A 107 2.22 -6.42 -14.38
C GLY A 107 0.89 -5.79 -14.82
N PRO A 108 0.80 -5.31 -16.07
CA PRO A 108 1.86 -5.37 -17.08
C PRO A 108 3.04 -4.44 -16.76
N THR A 109 4.23 -4.79 -17.25
CA THR A 109 5.38 -3.88 -17.24
C THR A 109 5.27 -2.79 -18.29
N ASN A 110 4.50 -3.01 -19.35
CA ASN A 110 4.22 -2.03 -20.38
C ASN A 110 2.86 -1.40 -20.11
N CYS A 111 2.82 -0.09 -19.98
CA CYS A 111 1.64 0.71 -19.67
C CYS A 111 1.71 2.01 -20.45
N ALA A 112 0.55 2.55 -20.85
CA ALA A 112 0.48 3.72 -21.74
C ALA A 112 0.46 5.06 -20.96
N GLY A 113 -0.11 5.06 -19.77
CA GLY A 113 -0.18 6.23 -18.90
C GLY A 113 -0.07 5.88 -17.42
N PHE A 114 -0.01 6.91 -16.57
CA PHE A 114 0.16 6.76 -15.13
C PHE A 114 -0.85 5.80 -14.51
N SER A 115 -2.15 5.99 -14.79
CA SER A 115 -3.23 5.13 -14.26
C SER A 115 -3.01 3.65 -14.58
N ASP A 116 -2.64 3.33 -15.83
CA ASP A 116 -2.37 1.96 -16.24
C ASP A 116 -1.11 1.39 -15.57
N CYS A 117 -0.11 2.25 -15.33
CA CYS A 117 1.16 1.86 -14.71
C CYS A 117 1.07 1.63 -13.20
N VAL A 118 0.02 2.09 -12.53
CA VAL A 118 -0.16 1.94 -11.08
C VAL A 118 -1.35 1.05 -10.71
N GLY A 119 -2.32 0.89 -11.61
CA GLY A 119 -3.60 0.21 -11.37
C GLY A 119 -3.53 -1.30 -11.10
N ALA A 120 -2.36 -1.91 -11.22
CA ALA A 120 -2.15 -3.32 -10.86
C ALA A 120 -1.70 -3.53 -9.40
N SER A 121 -1.71 -2.48 -8.59
CA SER A 121 -1.38 -2.55 -7.17
C SER A 121 -2.64 -2.87 -6.36
N TRP A 122 -2.51 -3.69 -5.31
CA TRP A 122 -3.60 -4.03 -4.40
C TRP A 122 -3.05 -4.59 -3.08
N GLY A 123 -3.85 -4.49 -2.03
CA GLY A 123 -3.60 -5.13 -0.74
C GLY A 123 -4.79 -5.96 -0.32
N TYR A 124 -4.54 -7.23 0.03
CA TYR A 124 -5.58 -8.21 0.25
C TYR A 124 -5.32 -9.05 1.51
N ARG A 125 -6.41 -9.44 2.17
CA ARG A 125 -6.38 -10.27 3.38
C ARG A 125 -7.32 -11.44 3.16
N ALA A 126 -6.79 -12.65 3.01
CA ALA A 126 -7.61 -13.83 2.75
C ALA A 126 -8.50 -14.17 3.96
N TRP A 127 -9.79 -14.40 3.71
CA TRP A 127 -10.73 -14.60 4.82
C TRP A 127 -10.55 -15.93 5.54
N ARG A 128 -10.24 -17.02 4.83
CA ARG A 128 -10.10 -18.32 5.49
C ARG A 128 -8.77 -18.44 6.21
N THR A 129 -7.68 -18.16 5.50
CA THR A 129 -6.32 -18.35 6.03
C THR A 129 -5.85 -17.19 6.90
N ARG A 130 -6.49 -16.03 6.79
CA ARG A 130 -6.03 -14.78 7.42
C ARG A 130 -4.63 -14.38 6.95
N ASN A 131 -4.21 -14.83 5.78
CA ASN A 131 -2.93 -14.42 5.20
C ASN A 131 -3.04 -13.05 4.56
N GLU A 132 -1.96 -12.27 4.66
CA GLU A 132 -1.83 -10.97 3.99
C GLU A 132 -1.01 -11.08 2.73
N TYR A 133 -1.47 -10.35 1.73
CA TYR A 133 -0.86 -10.31 0.42
C TYR A 133 -0.89 -8.87 -0.08
N VAL A 134 0.16 -8.48 -0.78
CA VAL A 134 0.20 -7.18 -1.44
C VAL A 134 0.78 -7.35 -2.83
N ALA A 135 0.28 -6.57 -3.77
CA ALA A 135 0.84 -6.40 -5.08
C ALA A 135 1.22 -4.95 -5.30
N ILE A 136 2.41 -4.71 -5.84
CA ILE A 136 2.82 -3.41 -6.34
C ILE A 136 2.95 -3.49 -7.86
N SER A 137 2.53 -2.45 -8.57
CA SER A 137 2.57 -2.50 -10.04
C SER A 137 4.00 -2.50 -10.57
N ALA A 138 4.28 -3.41 -11.49
CA ALA A 138 5.54 -3.47 -12.23
C ALA A 138 5.73 -2.24 -13.13
N GLY A 139 4.64 -1.56 -13.51
CA GLY A 139 4.66 -0.34 -14.30
C GLY A 139 5.39 0.83 -13.63
N LEU A 140 5.52 0.81 -12.29
CA LEU A 140 6.26 1.82 -11.52
C LEU A 140 7.70 2.01 -12.03
N TRP A 141 8.37 0.94 -12.46
CA TRP A 141 9.76 0.99 -12.97
C TRP A 141 9.88 1.59 -14.38
N LYS A 142 8.75 1.83 -15.07
CA LYS A 142 8.73 2.46 -16.40
C LYS A 142 8.41 3.95 -16.35
N LEU A 143 7.82 4.41 -15.26
CA LEU A 143 7.48 5.81 -15.09
C LEU A 143 8.75 6.69 -15.09
N LYS A 144 8.55 7.95 -15.49
CA LYS A 144 9.57 9.01 -15.53
C LYS A 144 8.94 10.30 -15.05
N CYS A 145 9.74 11.12 -14.37
CA CYS A 145 9.29 12.46 -14.02
C CYS A 145 9.21 13.31 -15.30
N GLY A 146 8.54 14.46 -15.23
CA GLY A 146 8.39 15.36 -16.40
C GLY A 146 9.70 15.88 -16.98
N ASP A 147 10.80 15.82 -16.21
CA ASP A 147 12.16 16.15 -16.66
C ASP A 147 12.90 14.97 -17.32
N GLY A 148 12.25 13.81 -17.47
CA GLY A 148 12.82 12.57 -18.00
C GLY A 148 13.70 11.80 -17.01
N SER A 149 13.90 12.29 -15.79
CA SER A 149 14.66 11.59 -14.76
C SER A 149 13.94 10.31 -14.29
N PRO A 150 14.67 9.34 -13.69
CA PRO A 150 14.03 8.21 -13.03
C PRO A 150 12.91 8.70 -12.10
N TYR A 151 11.80 7.98 -12.07
CA TYR A 151 10.65 8.41 -11.29
C TYR A 151 11.00 8.58 -9.81
N LYS A 152 10.47 9.63 -9.19
CA LYS A 152 10.73 9.98 -7.78
C LYS A 152 9.43 10.06 -7.03
N TYR A 153 9.54 10.07 -5.71
CA TYR A 153 8.40 10.06 -4.81
C TYR A 153 7.46 11.25 -5.03
N HIS A 154 7.98 12.48 -5.12
CA HIS A 154 7.12 13.66 -5.34
C HIS A 154 6.40 13.65 -6.70
N CYS A 155 7.01 13.06 -7.75
CA CYS A 155 6.37 12.92 -9.06
C CYS A 155 5.17 11.99 -8.96
N PHE A 156 5.33 10.85 -8.27
CA PHE A 156 4.22 9.94 -7.99
C PHE A 156 3.12 10.59 -7.17
N GLU A 157 3.44 11.29 -6.09
CA GLU A 157 2.42 11.98 -5.29
C GLU A 157 1.65 13.02 -6.11
N SER A 158 2.34 13.71 -7.01
CA SER A 158 1.71 14.69 -7.91
C SER A 158 0.78 14.02 -8.90
N ASP A 159 1.24 12.97 -9.59
CA ASP A 159 0.44 12.26 -10.59
C ASP A 159 -0.75 11.53 -9.94
N LEU A 160 -0.56 10.95 -8.75
CA LEU A 160 -1.63 10.33 -7.98
C LEU A 160 -2.68 11.36 -7.53
N LEU A 161 -2.24 12.51 -7.02
CA LEU A 161 -3.16 13.59 -6.66
C LEU A 161 -3.96 14.06 -7.87
N ASN A 162 -3.29 14.22 -9.02
CA ASN A 162 -3.95 14.66 -10.24
C ASN A 162 -4.92 13.61 -10.78
N LEU A 163 -4.60 12.32 -10.68
CA LEU A 163 -5.55 11.25 -11.01
C LEU A 163 -6.81 11.30 -10.14
N VAL A 164 -6.66 11.56 -8.84
CA VAL A 164 -7.81 11.68 -7.91
C VAL A 164 -8.62 12.96 -8.18
N LEU A 165 -7.96 14.04 -8.60
CA LEU A 165 -8.59 15.32 -8.89
C LEU A 165 -9.09 15.45 -10.34
N ASP A 166 -8.74 14.54 -11.24
CA ASP A 166 -9.09 14.59 -12.68
C ASP A 166 -10.60 14.80 -12.91
N PRO A 167 -11.53 14.12 -12.20
CA PRO A 167 -12.96 14.37 -12.35
C PRO A 167 -13.41 15.79 -11.94
N LEU A 168 -12.56 16.54 -11.24
CA LEU A 168 -12.85 17.84 -10.64
C LEU A 168 -12.15 19.00 -11.35
N GLN A 169 -11.25 18.76 -12.31
CA GLN A 169 -10.37 19.81 -12.85
C GLN A 169 -10.64 20.19 -14.30
N ALA A 170 -11.10 21.43 -14.49
CA ALA A 170 -10.85 22.24 -15.69
C ALA A 170 -9.62 23.16 -15.50
N ASN A 171 -8.67 22.76 -14.65
CA ASN A 171 -7.61 23.65 -14.17
C ASN A 171 -6.37 23.55 -15.09
N PRO A 172 -5.90 24.65 -15.71
CA PRO A 172 -4.76 24.62 -16.63
C PRO A 172 -3.41 24.30 -15.96
N THR A 173 -3.33 24.40 -14.63
CA THR A 173 -2.11 24.11 -13.85
C THR A 173 -2.46 23.16 -12.70
N PRO A 174 -2.33 21.85 -12.88
CA PRO A 174 -2.60 20.88 -11.82
C PRO A 174 -1.64 21.09 -10.64
N PRO A 175 -2.07 20.85 -9.39
CA PRO A 175 -1.20 20.90 -8.23
C PRO A 175 -0.03 19.91 -8.36
N GLN A 176 1.13 20.31 -7.84
CA GLN A 176 2.36 19.51 -7.85
C GLN A 176 2.98 19.54 -6.46
N TYR A 177 3.49 18.38 -6.01
CA TYR A 177 4.35 18.29 -4.85
C TYR A 177 5.78 18.71 -5.21
N THR A 178 6.47 19.28 -4.23
CA THR A 178 7.89 19.60 -4.36
C THR A 178 8.74 18.50 -3.74
N ALA A 179 9.86 18.16 -4.37
CA ALA A 179 10.85 17.25 -3.80
C ALA A 179 11.24 17.66 -2.37
N ALA A 180 11.25 16.71 -1.43
CA ALA A 180 11.61 16.99 -0.04
C ALA A 180 13.11 17.22 0.14
N ASN A 181 13.91 16.17 -0.02
CA ASN A 181 15.38 16.20 -0.08
C ASN A 181 15.86 14.95 -0.84
N SER A 182 17.10 14.93 -1.32
CA SER A 182 17.61 13.81 -2.14
C SER A 182 17.63 12.45 -1.43
N GLY A 183 17.70 12.42 -0.10
CA GLY A 183 17.65 11.20 0.69
C GLY A 183 16.23 10.62 0.83
N ALA A 184 15.19 11.44 0.73
CA ALA A 184 13.80 11.03 0.85
C ALA A 184 13.07 10.99 -0.50
N ASP A 185 13.45 11.83 -1.46
CA ASP A 185 12.81 11.91 -2.77
C ASP A 185 13.55 11.05 -3.81
N ASN A 186 13.38 9.74 -3.68
CA ASN A 186 13.98 8.76 -4.57
C ASN A 186 13.03 7.59 -4.84
N PHE A 187 13.42 6.73 -5.77
CA PHE A 187 12.60 5.60 -6.20
C PHE A 187 12.46 4.51 -5.12
N ASP A 188 13.44 4.33 -4.24
CA ASP A 188 13.34 3.34 -3.16
C ASP A 188 12.29 3.78 -2.11
N MET A 189 12.22 5.08 -1.80
CA MET A 189 11.16 5.65 -0.96
C MET A 189 9.78 5.54 -1.63
N LEU A 190 9.71 5.73 -2.95
CA LEU A 190 8.48 5.49 -3.71
C LEU A 190 8.00 4.04 -3.53
N VAL A 191 8.87 3.06 -3.74
CA VAL A 191 8.52 1.64 -3.58
C VAL A 191 8.08 1.35 -2.15
N LEU A 192 8.76 1.92 -1.14
CA LEU A 192 8.36 1.81 0.26
C LEU A 192 6.96 2.41 0.51
N ALA A 193 6.67 3.59 -0.05
CA ALA A 193 5.39 4.26 0.12
C ALA A 193 4.24 3.46 -0.52
N VAL A 194 4.44 2.91 -1.71
CA VAL A 194 3.45 2.02 -2.36
C VAL A 194 3.25 0.75 -1.53
N LEU A 195 4.33 0.09 -1.07
CA LEU A 195 4.19 -1.07 -0.17
C LEU A 195 3.40 -0.73 1.09
N ALA A 196 3.66 0.42 1.71
CA ALA A 196 2.93 0.88 2.89
C ALA A 196 1.45 1.13 2.59
N HIS A 197 1.13 1.70 1.43
CA HIS A 197 -0.24 1.89 0.97
C HIS A 197 -0.98 0.55 0.85
N GLU A 198 -0.39 -0.42 0.16
CA GLU A 198 -1.03 -1.73 -0.06
C GLU A 198 -1.15 -2.54 1.24
N VAL A 199 -0.14 -2.51 2.12
CA VAL A 199 -0.28 -3.09 3.46
C VAL A 199 -1.40 -2.39 4.24
N GLY A 200 -1.56 -1.08 4.05
CA GLY A 200 -2.69 -0.31 4.59
C GLY A 200 -4.04 -0.89 4.19
N HIS A 201 -4.23 -1.27 2.92
CA HIS A 201 -5.44 -1.95 2.46
C HIS A 201 -5.64 -3.31 3.15
N ALA A 202 -4.59 -4.12 3.27
CA ALA A 202 -4.67 -5.41 3.96
C ALA A 202 -5.05 -5.27 5.45
N VAL A 203 -4.47 -4.28 6.15
CA VAL A 203 -4.82 -3.93 7.54
C VAL A 203 -6.24 -3.38 7.64
N TRP A 204 -6.69 -2.61 6.64
CA TRP A 204 -8.02 -2.04 6.61
C TRP A 204 -9.10 -3.12 6.68
N TYR A 205 -8.94 -4.25 6.01
CA TYR A 205 -9.85 -5.39 6.15
C TYR A 205 -9.97 -5.89 7.60
N GLU A 206 -8.85 -5.96 8.33
CA GLU A 206 -8.83 -6.37 9.74
C GLU A 206 -9.57 -5.37 10.61
N ALA A 207 -9.35 -4.07 10.39
CA ALA A 207 -9.97 -3.01 11.17
C ALA A 207 -11.50 -2.96 10.97
N MET A 208 -11.96 -3.29 9.77
CA MET A 208 -13.37 -3.14 9.37
C MET A 208 -14.22 -4.36 9.72
N ASN A 209 -13.63 -5.56 9.70
CA ASN A 209 -14.32 -6.78 10.10
C ASN A 209 -13.35 -7.74 10.83
N PRO A 210 -12.97 -7.47 12.10
CA PRO A 210 -11.95 -8.26 12.79
C PRO A 210 -12.27 -9.76 12.90
N GLY A 211 -13.56 -10.10 13.00
CA GLY A 211 -14.01 -11.50 13.06
C GLY A 211 -13.98 -12.21 11.72
N ASN A 212 -14.03 -11.47 10.61
CA ASN A 212 -13.93 -12.02 9.27
C ASN A 212 -13.27 -11.09 8.23
N PRO A 213 -11.98 -10.71 8.38
CA PRO A 213 -11.31 -9.86 7.40
C PRO A 213 -11.32 -10.49 6.00
N GLY A 214 -11.51 -9.66 4.97
CA GLY A 214 -11.55 -10.09 3.56
C GLY A 214 -12.83 -10.78 3.12
N SER A 215 -13.82 -10.96 4.01
CA SER A 215 -15.12 -11.49 3.61
C SER A 215 -16.05 -10.37 3.13
N HIS A 216 -16.90 -10.69 2.17
CA HIS A 216 -18.06 -9.87 1.83
C HIS A 216 -18.91 -9.51 3.06
N GLY A 217 -19.45 -8.29 3.09
CA GLY A 217 -20.12 -7.73 4.27
C GLY A 217 -19.42 -6.51 4.87
N TYR A 218 -18.45 -5.96 4.11
CA TYR A 218 -17.83 -4.67 4.33
C TYR A 218 -18.89 -3.58 4.59
N ASN A 219 -18.80 -2.95 5.77
CA ASN A 219 -19.65 -1.81 6.11
C ASN A 219 -18.81 -0.71 6.75
N PRO A 220 -18.34 0.28 5.96
CA PRO A 220 -17.62 1.43 6.46
C PRO A 220 -18.34 2.21 7.54
N GLY A 221 -19.67 2.24 7.45
CA GLY A 221 -20.52 2.86 8.45
C GLY A 221 -20.34 2.25 9.84
N LYS A 222 -19.85 1.01 9.99
CA LYS A 222 -19.59 0.41 11.32
C LYS A 222 -18.24 0.76 11.91
N PHE A 223 -17.32 1.32 11.12
CA PHE A 223 -15.99 1.69 11.60
C PHE A 223 -16.08 2.68 12.78
N CYS A 224 -15.33 2.42 13.85
CA CYS A 224 -15.36 3.20 15.09
C CYS A 224 -16.77 3.50 15.61
N ASN A 225 -17.67 2.50 15.61
CA ASN A 225 -19.07 2.65 16.05
C ASN A 225 -19.79 3.80 15.31
N THR A 226 -19.60 3.88 13.99
CA THR A 226 -20.21 4.88 13.10
C THR A 226 -19.76 6.33 13.32
N LYS A 227 -18.77 6.58 14.17
CA LYS A 227 -18.34 7.95 14.53
C LYS A 227 -17.31 8.55 13.58
N PHE A 228 -16.61 7.71 12.81
CA PHE A 228 -15.50 8.18 11.98
C PHE A 228 -15.93 8.67 10.58
N PHE A 229 -16.94 8.03 9.99
CA PHE A 229 -17.47 8.35 8.65
C PHE A 229 -18.91 8.89 8.61
N PRO A 230 -19.38 9.71 9.59
CA PRO A 230 -20.80 10.07 9.65
C PRO A 230 -21.28 10.88 8.43
N TRP A 231 -20.37 11.59 7.75
CA TRP A 231 -20.68 12.51 6.65
C TRP A 231 -19.77 12.39 5.42
N SER A 232 -18.86 11.42 5.43
CA SER A 232 -17.88 11.21 4.38
C SER A 232 -17.70 9.70 4.18
N TRP A 233 -17.36 9.25 2.98
CA TRP A 233 -17.05 7.83 2.73
C TRP A 233 -18.23 6.84 2.94
N GLN A 234 -19.48 7.28 2.73
CA GLN A 234 -20.64 6.37 2.79
C GLN A 234 -20.62 5.28 1.70
N SER A 235 -19.89 5.54 0.60
CA SER A 235 -19.65 4.61 -0.50
C SER A 235 -18.15 4.38 -0.68
N VAL A 236 -17.49 3.78 0.32
CA VAL A 236 -16.13 3.27 0.09
C VAL A 236 -16.27 1.99 -0.71
N HIS A 237 -15.58 1.91 -1.83
CA HIS A 237 -15.41 0.63 -2.50
C HIS A 237 -14.67 -0.32 -1.56
N GLU A 238 -15.19 -1.54 -1.43
CA GLU A 238 -14.41 -2.63 -0.84
C GLU A 238 -13.09 -2.71 -1.65
N PRO A 239 -11.92 -2.81 -0.99
CA PRO A 239 -10.70 -3.09 -1.72
C PRO A 239 -10.90 -4.40 -2.53
N PRO A 240 -10.16 -4.58 -3.64
CA PRO A 240 -10.23 -5.80 -4.43
C PRO A 240 -9.75 -7.02 -3.63
#